data_AF-G2H2K6-F1
#
_entry.id   AF-G2H2K6-F1
#
_cell.length_a   1.000
_cell.length_b   1.000
_cell.length_c   1.000
_cell.angle_alpha   90.00
_cell.angle_beta   90.00
_cell.angle_gamma   90.00
#
_symmetry.space_group_name_H-M   'P 1'
#
loop_
_entity.id
_entity.type
_entity.pdbx_description
1 polymer ?
#
loop_
_entity_poly.entity_id
_entity_poly.type
_entity_poly.pdbx_seq_one_letter_code
_entity_poly.pdbx_strand_id
1 'polypeptide(L)'
;MTREDTKQTVRYATNLLDDRVTSPPISQSNKFAVSGANYSTNTRFDSQLILQLEDDLAVVIAAEKLTSKHPDRSVQFKFDSEGRLHLVYGNVNVLSGKLRWQVVGHGSGGENEINHQTLGGYSPTKLAEKIKQLSTILYSTYQVNSTPHYVSLVGCSLTDYDLQTGGYAHQFGIALDKQGIRADIAARRTQMAVNELSHKITLSDDGFLYHKISEDKLVLTWNIQGQLVSASDLAMRLVRAITLVDQLSSGEVKYSALDVQQRRDLADSFHRAEGILDVEKLILTAFEHRYYQAWRNDMHQLLQLQDSYAQLRGMTGQTARQYSNYWSACQSIVL
;
A
#
# COMPACT_ATOMS: atom_id res chain seq x y z
N MET A 1 -23.33 -13.84 22.37
CA MET A 1 -22.11 -13.54 23.15
C MET A 1 -22.35 -12.24 23.88
N THR A 2 -22.20 -12.20 25.20
CA THR A 2 -22.54 -11.01 25.99
C THR A 2 -21.34 -10.06 26.11
N ARG A 3 -21.61 -8.80 26.47
CA ARG A 3 -20.60 -7.71 26.59
C ARG A 3 -19.53 -7.99 27.65
N GLU A 4 -19.76 -8.95 28.54
CA GLU A 4 -18.81 -9.49 29.53
C GLU A 4 -17.84 -10.50 28.90
N ASP A 5 -18.33 -11.39 28.01
CA ASP A 5 -17.51 -12.41 27.31
C ASP A 5 -16.44 -11.76 26.41
N THR A 6 -16.77 -10.62 25.80
CA THR A 6 -15.84 -9.84 24.98
C THR A 6 -14.72 -9.22 25.81
N LYS A 7 -15.01 -8.76 27.04
CA LYS A 7 -13.98 -8.20 27.94
C LYS A 7 -13.05 -9.29 28.51
N GLN A 8 -13.57 -10.50 28.71
CA GLN A 8 -12.78 -11.63 29.20
C GLN A 8 -11.85 -12.20 28.13
N THR A 9 -12.29 -12.23 26.87
CA THR A 9 -11.48 -12.66 25.72
C THR A 9 -10.35 -11.66 25.42
N VAL A 10 -10.64 -10.35 25.53
CA VAL A 10 -9.61 -9.29 25.42
C VAL A 10 -8.57 -9.39 26.54
N ARG A 11 -8.99 -9.68 27.79
CA ARG A 11 -8.05 -9.91 28.91
C ARG A 11 -7.17 -11.15 28.71
N TYR A 12 -7.67 -12.20 28.09
CA TYR A 12 -6.88 -13.39 27.76
C TYR A 12 -5.85 -13.13 26.65
N ALA A 13 -6.19 -12.31 25.64
CA ALA A 13 -5.27 -11.92 24.58
C ALA A 13 -4.17 -10.96 25.06
N THR A 14 -4.48 -10.03 25.98
CA THR A 14 -3.49 -9.12 26.57
C THR A 14 -2.52 -9.84 27.52
N ASN A 15 -2.98 -10.87 28.24
CA ASN A 15 -2.12 -11.63 29.14
C ASN A 15 -1.11 -12.54 28.41
N LEU A 16 -1.39 -12.96 27.18
CA LEU A 16 -0.43 -13.70 26.34
C LEU A 16 0.68 -12.79 25.76
N LEU A 17 0.56 -11.47 25.90
CA LEU A 17 1.54 -10.49 25.46
C LEU A 17 2.37 -9.90 26.62
N ASP A 18 2.05 -10.20 27.88
CA ASP A 18 2.63 -9.58 29.08
C ASP A 18 3.45 -10.56 29.97
N ASP A 19 3.72 -11.78 29.49
CA ASP A 19 4.64 -12.68 30.19
C ASP A 19 6.10 -12.22 30.00
N ARG A 20 6.55 -11.48 31.00
CA ARG A 20 7.91 -11.00 31.25
C ARG A 20 8.98 -12.05 30.93
N VAL A 21 9.60 -11.94 29.75
CA VAL A 21 10.94 -12.47 29.50
C VAL A 21 11.88 -11.28 29.33
N THR A 22 12.57 -10.94 30.41
CA THR A 22 13.70 -10.01 30.37
C THR A 22 14.80 -10.61 29.52
N SER A 23 14.97 -10.11 28.29
CA SER A 23 16.13 -10.45 27.47
C SER A 23 17.25 -9.43 27.76
N PRO A 24 18.49 -9.88 28.03
CA PRO A 24 19.59 -8.98 28.38
C PRO A 24 20.05 -8.17 27.14
N PRO A 25 20.71 -7.02 27.33
CA PRO A 25 21.10 -6.16 26.23
C PRO A 25 22.19 -6.83 25.39
N ILE A 26 21.94 -6.99 24.09
CA ILE A 26 22.89 -7.64 23.18
C ILE A 26 24.03 -6.66 22.88
N SER A 27 25.17 -6.90 23.54
CA SER A 27 26.47 -6.38 23.15
C SER A 27 26.86 -6.89 21.77
N GLN A 28 27.56 -6.03 21.00
CA GLN A 28 28.10 -6.29 19.68
C GLN A 28 28.88 -7.62 19.57
N SER A 29 28.20 -8.70 19.17
CA SER A 29 28.79 -9.86 18.49
C SER A 29 27.74 -10.95 18.37
N ASN A 30 27.08 -11.03 17.21
CA ASN A 30 26.81 -12.30 16.52
C ASN A 30 26.16 -12.00 15.16
N LYS A 31 26.95 -12.20 14.10
CA LYS A 31 26.44 -12.46 12.76
C LYS A 31 25.58 -13.72 12.85
N PHE A 32 24.26 -13.58 12.97
CA PHE A 32 23.36 -14.71 12.84
C PHE A 32 23.37 -15.19 11.40
N ALA A 33 23.88 -16.41 11.19
CA ALA A 33 23.72 -17.16 9.96
C ALA A 33 22.23 -17.42 9.75
N VAL A 34 21.66 -16.76 8.74
CA VAL A 34 20.26 -16.94 8.33
C VAL A 34 20.16 -18.27 7.58
N SER A 35 19.56 -19.28 8.21
CA SER A 35 19.20 -20.53 7.54
C SER A 35 18.12 -20.26 6.49
N GLY A 36 18.46 -20.53 5.23
CA GLY A 36 17.59 -20.34 4.09
C GLY A 36 16.33 -21.19 4.15
N ALA A 37 15.19 -20.55 4.36
CA ALA A 37 13.91 -21.02 3.85
C ALA A 37 13.60 -20.20 2.59
N ASN A 38 13.34 -20.89 1.48
CA ASN A 38 12.96 -20.32 0.19
C ASN A 38 11.60 -19.62 0.30
N TYR A 39 11.59 -18.42 0.86
CA TYR A 39 10.45 -17.52 0.83
C TYR A 39 10.38 -16.84 -0.52
N SER A 40 9.19 -16.57 -1.05
CA SER A 40 9.06 -15.80 -2.28
C SER A 40 9.65 -14.39 -2.05
N THR A 41 10.91 -14.20 -2.42
CA THR A 41 11.66 -12.94 -2.34
C THR A 41 11.18 -11.91 -3.35
N ASN A 42 10.15 -12.24 -4.13
CA ASN A 42 9.69 -11.43 -5.23
C ASN A 42 9.00 -10.15 -4.71
N THR A 43 9.73 -9.04 -4.81
CA THR A 43 9.28 -7.70 -4.48
C THR A 43 9.37 -6.84 -5.74
N ARG A 44 8.40 -5.95 -5.95
CA ARG A 44 8.43 -4.96 -7.03
C ARG A 44 9.33 -3.75 -6.75
N PHE A 45 10.00 -3.75 -5.61
CA PHE A 45 10.84 -2.66 -5.13
C PHE A 45 12.29 -3.12 -5.13
N ASP A 46 13.16 -2.30 -5.70
CA ASP A 46 14.58 -2.59 -5.83
C ASP A 46 15.29 -2.52 -4.48
N SER A 47 14.82 -1.64 -3.60
CA SER A 47 15.31 -1.48 -2.22
C SER A 47 14.22 -0.96 -1.27
N GLN A 48 14.48 -1.04 0.03
CA GLN A 48 13.57 -0.52 1.04
C GLN A 48 14.25 0.13 2.24
N LEU A 49 13.58 1.15 2.79
CA LEU A 49 13.92 1.77 4.07
C LEU A 49 12.84 1.43 5.09
N ILE A 50 13.24 1.02 6.29
CA ILE A 50 12.37 0.82 7.44
C ILE A 50 12.65 1.97 8.43
N LEU A 51 11.63 2.74 8.76
CA LEU A 51 11.70 3.82 9.74
C LEU A 51 10.91 3.41 10.98
N GLN A 52 11.63 3.17 12.07
CA GLN A 52 11.06 2.90 13.38
C GLN A 52 10.80 4.22 14.11
N LEU A 53 9.55 4.47 14.52
CA LEU A 53 9.15 5.73 15.16
C LEU A 53 9.23 5.72 16.69
N GLU A 54 9.21 4.54 17.30
CA GLU A 54 9.11 4.38 18.75
C GLU A 54 10.06 3.27 19.23
N ASP A 55 10.54 3.37 20.47
CA ASP A 55 11.32 2.33 21.16
C ASP A 55 10.39 1.36 21.96
N ASP A 56 9.16 1.17 21.49
CA ASP A 56 8.25 0.13 21.98
C ASP A 56 8.64 -1.25 21.44
N LEU A 57 8.53 -2.30 22.28
CA LEU A 57 8.98 -3.64 21.94
C LEU A 57 8.28 -4.20 20.69
N ALA A 58 6.97 -3.98 20.54
CA ALA A 58 6.23 -4.48 19.39
C ALA A 58 6.65 -3.77 18.10
N VAL A 59 6.92 -2.46 18.19
CA VAL A 59 7.40 -1.62 17.08
C VAL A 59 8.82 -2.04 16.64
N VAL A 60 9.72 -2.27 17.60
CA VAL A 60 11.09 -2.76 17.36
C VAL A 60 11.05 -4.11 16.63
N ILE A 61 10.32 -5.08 17.19
CA ILE A 61 10.20 -6.43 16.60
C ILE A 61 9.61 -6.37 15.19
N ALA A 62 8.59 -5.54 14.97
CA ALA A 62 7.98 -5.37 13.65
C ALA A 62 8.97 -4.78 12.63
N ALA A 63 9.74 -3.77 13.02
CA ALA A 63 10.75 -3.16 12.17
C ALA A 63 11.84 -4.18 11.79
N GLU A 64 12.38 -4.92 12.76
CA GLU A 64 13.40 -5.95 12.53
C GLU A 64 12.92 -7.07 11.59
N LYS A 65 11.70 -7.57 11.79
CA LYS A 65 11.09 -8.57 10.92
C LYS A 65 10.96 -8.05 9.49
N LEU A 66 10.52 -6.81 9.30
CA LEU A 66 10.36 -6.20 7.97
C LEU A 66 11.70 -6.00 7.27
N THR A 67 12.74 -5.64 8.01
CA THR A 67 14.13 -5.54 7.53
C THR A 67 14.64 -6.90 7.07
N SER A 68 14.44 -7.93 7.90
CA SER A 68 14.91 -9.30 7.67
C SER A 68 14.25 -9.99 6.47
N LYS A 69 13.16 -9.44 5.92
CA LYS A 69 12.50 -10.00 4.74
C LYS A 69 13.34 -9.85 3.46
N HIS A 70 14.11 -8.78 3.34
CA HIS A 70 14.96 -8.49 2.17
C HIS A 70 16.29 -7.87 2.64
N PRO A 71 17.11 -8.60 3.43
CA PRO A 71 18.21 -8.02 4.20
C PRO A 71 19.31 -7.41 3.32
N ASP A 72 19.51 -7.94 2.11
CA ASP A 72 20.48 -7.48 1.10
C ASP A 72 20.17 -6.08 0.54
N ARG A 73 18.92 -5.63 0.65
CA ARG A 73 18.40 -4.40 0.04
C ARG A 73 17.55 -3.58 1.00
N SER A 74 17.73 -3.79 2.30
CA SER A 74 17.02 -3.09 3.36
C SER A 74 17.94 -2.25 4.22
N VAL A 75 17.46 -1.08 4.62
CA VAL A 75 18.11 -0.20 5.59
C VAL A 75 17.10 0.16 6.67
N GLN A 76 17.50 0.13 7.93
CA GLN A 76 16.64 0.50 9.06
C GLN A 76 17.20 1.72 9.78
N PHE A 77 16.33 2.71 10.00
CA PHE A 77 16.61 3.86 10.84
C PHE A 77 15.61 3.95 11.99
N LYS A 78 16.01 4.62 13.07
CA LYS A 78 15.11 5.03 14.15
C LYS A 78 15.32 6.48 14.54
N PHE A 79 14.29 7.14 15.03
CA PHE A 79 14.43 8.41 15.76
C PHE A 79 14.54 8.11 17.27
N ASP A 80 15.47 8.77 17.96
CA ASP A 80 15.50 8.75 19.43
C ASP A 80 14.55 9.80 20.03
N SER A 81 14.46 9.82 21.37
CA SER A 81 13.64 10.77 22.14
C SER A 81 14.00 12.23 21.91
N GLU A 82 15.24 12.52 21.51
CA GLU A 82 15.69 13.87 21.14
C GLU A 82 15.44 14.19 19.65
N GLY A 83 14.84 13.25 18.91
CA GLY A 83 14.53 13.39 17.49
C GLY A 83 15.75 13.25 16.58
N ARG A 84 16.87 12.71 17.08
CA ARG A 84 18.06 12.39 16.29
C ARG A 84 17.87 11.04 15.60
N LEU A 85 18.36 10.97 14.36
CA LEU A 85 18.23 9.79 13.53
C LEU A 85 19.44 8.86 13.72
N HIS A 86 19.17 7.57 13.92
CA HIS A 86 20.20 6.53 14.07
C HIS A 86 20.02 5.45 13.01
N LEU A 87 21.12 5.08 12.36
CA LEU A 87 21.19 3.91 11.48
C LEU A 87 21.26 2.64 12.36
N VAL A 88 20.28 1.76 12.25
CA VAL A 88 20.16 0.53 13.03
C VAL A 88 20.68 -0.67 12.25
N TYR A 89 20.38 -0.74 10.95
CA TYR A 89 20.74 -1.87 10.10
C TYR A 89 20.99 -1.46 8.66
N GLY A 90 21.91 -2.17 8.00
CA GLY A 90 22.11 -2.12 6.55
C GLY A 90 23.11 -1.06 6.10
N ASN A 91 23.40 -1.08 4.80
CA ASN A 91 24.26 -0.10 4.16
C ASN A 91 23.38 0.89 3.38
N VAL A 92 23.45 2.18 3.71
CA VAL A 92 22.63 3.24 3.08
C VAL A 92 22.78 3.28 1.55
N ASN A 93 23.94 2.88 1.03
CA ASN A 93 24.24 2.90 -0.40
C ASN A 93 23.43 1.88 -1.22
N VAL A 94 22.73 0.92 -0.58
CA VAL A 94 21.84 -0.01 -1.30
C VAL A 94 20.53 0.65 -1.71
N LEU A 95 20.19 1.81 -1.12
CA LEU A 95 18.96 2.55 -1.40
C LEU A 95 19.02 3.18 -2.79
N SER A 96 18.50 2.45 -3.78
CA SER A 96 18.47 2.84 -5.19
C SER A 96 17.23 2.28 -5.90
N GLY A 97 16.97 2.79 -7.11
CA GLY A 97 15.84 2.36 -7.94
C GLY A 97 14.47 2.69 -7.34
N LYS A 98 13.52 1.77 -7.53
CA LYS A 98 12.14 1.90 -7.04
C LYS A 98 12.07 1.60 -5.54
N LEU A 99 12.08 2.66 -4.74
CA LEU A 99 12.15 2.57 -3.27
C LEU A 99 10.78 2.45 -2.59
N ARG A 100 10.69 1.52 -1.63
CA ARG A 100 9.62 1.48 -0.62
C ARG A 100 10.11 1.95 0.73
N TRP A 101 9.42 2.88 1.37
CA TRP A 101 9.62 3.20 2.77
C TRP A 101 8.52 2.54 3.61
N GLN A 102 8.89 1.93 4.73
CA GLN A 102 7.98 1.32 5.68
C GLN A 102 8.12 2.07 7.00
N VAL A 103 7.07 2.77 7.39
CA VAL A 103 7.06 3.61 8.58
C VAL A 103 6.31 2.85 9.66
N VAL A 104 7.00 2.48 10.74
CA VAL A 104 6.53 1.53 11.75
C VAL A 104 6.32 2.25 13.07
N GLY A 105 5.11 2.13 13.61
CA GLY A 105 4.72 2.69 14.90
C GLY A 105 3.28 2.31 15.27
N HIS A 106 2.87 2.65 16.48
CA HIS A 106 1.50 2.49 16.93
C HIS A 106 0.60 3.56 16.33
N GLY A 107 -0.56 3.14 15.82
CA GLY A 107 -1.65 4.08 15.60
C GLY A 107 -2.28 4.45 16.95
N SER A 108 -2.68 5.71 17.13
CA SER A 108 -3.45 6.11 18.31
C SER A 108 -4.36 7.31 18.08
N GLY A 109 -5.27 7.56 19.03
CA GLY A 109 -6.30 8.60 18.96
C GLY A 109 -7.53 8.13 18.16
N GLY A 110 -8.46 9.04 17.86
CA GLY A 110 -9.74 8.66 17.23
C GLY A 110 -10.74 8.04 18.21
N GLU A 111 -11.93 7.73 17.73
CA GLU A 111 -12.99 7.12 18.54
C GLU A 111 -12.96 5.60 18.36
N ASN A 112 -13.15 4.84 19.45
CA ASN A 112 -13.28 3.37 19.43
C ASN A 112 -12.11 2.62 18.77
N GLU A 113 -10.87 3.13 18.86
CA GLU A 113 -9.67 2.51 18.27
C GLU A 113 -9.71 2.33 16.73
N ILE A 114 -10.53 3.14 16.06
CA ILE A 114 -10.60 3.24 14.61
C ILE A 114 -10.21 4.65 14.14
N ASN A 115 -9.72 4.75 12.90
CA ASN A 115 -9.34 6.02 12.27
C ASN A 115 -8.39 6.84 13.17
N HIS A 116 -7.30 6.19 13.57
CA HIS A 116 -6.26 6.75 14.42
C HIS A 116 -5.70 8.05 13.83
N GLN A 117 -5.46 9.03 14.69
CA GLN A 117 -5.08 10.40 14.30
C GLN A 117 -3.57 10.63 14.38
N THR A 118 -2.83 9.70 14.98
CA THR A 118 -1.36 9.73 15.01
C THR A 118 -0.77 8.37 14.65
N LEU A 119 0.47 8.40 14.17
CA LEU A 119 1.33 7.22 14.00
C LEU A 119 2.64 7.46 14.75
N GLY A 120 2.93 6.64 15.74
CA GLY A 120 4.04 6.85 16.69
C GLY A 120 4.00 8.21 17.38
N GLY A 121 2.79 8.67 17.73
CA GLY A 121 2.56 9.99 18.32
C GLY A 121 2.63 11.17 17.34
N TYR A 122 2.96 10.94 16.06
CA TYR A 122 3.03 12.01 15.06
C TYR A 122 1.71 12.19 14.31
N SER A 123 1.22 13.43 14.28
CA SER A 123 0.18 13.84 13.33
C SER A 123 0.68 13.70 11.88
N PRO A 124 -0.22 13.66 10.88
CA PRO A 124 0.17 13.51 9.47
C PRO A 124 1.20 14.54 9.00
N THR A 125 1.00 15.81 9.35
CA THR A 125 1.92 16.91 9.01
C THR A 125 3.28 16.74 9.66
N LYS A 126 3.31 16.39 10.96
CA LYS A 126 4.58 16.21 11.69
C LYS A 126 5.35 15.01 11.17
N LEU A 127 4.66 13.92 10.82
CA LEU A 127 5.30 12.77 10.22
C LEU A 127 5.88 13.11 8.83
N ALA A 128 5.16 13.88 8.01
CA ALA A 128 5.68 14.34 6.70
C ALA A 128 6.95 15.19 6.84
N GLU A 129 7.00 16.09 7.82
CA GLU A 129 8.21 16.86 8.16
C GLU A 129 9.38 15.94 8.56
N LYS A 130 9.12 14.90 9.36
CA LYS A 130 10.14 13.91 9.75
C LYS A 130 10.66 13.10 8.56
N ILE A 131 9.78 12.71 7.64
CA ILE A 131 10.17 12.02 6.41
C ILE A 131 11.04 12.93 5.54
N LYS A 132 10.70 14.21 5.42
CA LYS A 132 11.54 15.20 4.73
C LYS A 132 12.91 15.35 5.40
N GLN A 133 12.94 15.44 6.72
CA GLN A 133 14.18 15.51 7.50
C GLN A 133 15.09 14.30 7.22
N LEU A 134 14.52 13.10 7.21
CA LEU A 134 15.25 11.87 6.86
C LEU A 134 15.82 11.94 5.43
N SER A 135 15.03 12.32 4.42
CA SER A 135 15.53 12.48 3.05
C SER A 135 16.68 13.49 2.95
N THR A 136 16.61 14.60 3.69
CA THR A 136 17.70 15.58 3.73
C THR A 136 18.97 14.99 4.33
N ILE A 137 18.87 14.24 5.44
CA ILE A 137 20.02 13.59 6.08
C ILE A 137 20.65 12.55 5.16
N LEU A 138 19.84 11.73 4.49
CA LEU A 138 20.32 10.73 3.53
C LEU A 138 21.18 11.38 2.43
N TYR A 139 20.75 12.53 1.93
CA TYR A 139 21.52 13.28 0.94
C TYR A 139 22.77 13.95 1.56
N SER A 140 22.63 14.74 2.63
CA SER A 140 23.73 15.54 3.15
C SER A 140 24.85 14.72 3.78
N THR A 141 24.50 13.60 4.43
CA THR A 141 25.45 12.77 5.18
C THR A 141 25.98 11.62 4.33
N TYR A 142 25.12 10.97 3.55
CA TYR A 142 25.48 9.76 2.80
C TYR A 142 25.60 9.97 1.29
N GLN A 143 25.29 11.18 0.78
CA GLN A 143 25.18 11.46 -0.66
C GLN A 143 24.19 10.54 -1.39
N VAL A 144 23.19 10.02 -0.69
CA VAL A 144 22.16 9.14 -1.26
C VAL A 144 20.88 9.92 -1.49
N ASN A 145 20.57 10.18 -2.77
CA ASN A 145 19.27 10.74 -3.15
C ASN A 145 18.23 9.62 -3.17
N SER A 146 17.52 9.44 -2.06
CA SER A 146 16.49 8.41 -1.92
C SER A 146 15.16 9.05 -1.53
N THR A 147 14.27 9.19 -2.51
CA THR A 147 12.87 9.57 -2.30
C THR A 147 11.99 8.31 -2.43
N PRO A 148 11.00 8.13 -1.56
CA PRO A 148 10.11 6.99 -1.65
C PRO A 148 9.22 7.09 -2.89
N HIS A 149 9.06 5.97 -3.61
CA HIS A 149 7.99 5.82 -4.59
C HIS A 149 6.71 5.29 -3.93
N TYR A 150 6.85 4.62 -2.79
CA TYR A 150 5.75 4.04 -2.03
C TYR A 150 6.05 4.09 -0.54
N VAL A 151 5.12 4.61 0.26
CA VAL A 151 5.18 4.62 1.71
C VAL A 151 4.13 3.68 2.27
N SER A 152 4.56 2.60 2.92
CA SER A 152 3.67 1.74 3.71
C SER A 152 3.68 2.24 5.15
N LEU A 153 2.55 2.79 5.59
CA LEU A 153 2.29 3.04 7.00
C LEU A 153 1.97 1.68 7.66
N VAL A 154 2.82 1.28 8.60
CA VAL A 154 2.75 0.02 9.35
C VAL A 154 2.34 0.36 10.76
N GLY A 155 1.03 0.56 10.93
CA GLY A 155 0.35 0.85 12.18
C GLY A 155 -1.14 0.56 12.04
N CYS A 156 -1.82 0.42 13.17
CA CYS A 156 -3.25 0.08 13.22
C CYS A 156 -4.13 1.23 12.73
N SER A 157 -5.24 0.90 12.08
CA SER A 157 -6.40 1.80 11.89
C SER A 157 -6.10 3.22 11.32
N LEU A 158 -5.10 3.37 10.43
CA LEU A 158 -4.67 4.67 9.86
C LEU A 158 -5.50 5.14 8.65
N THR A 159 -6.74 4.67 8.54
CA THR A 159 -7.74 5.12 7.57
C THR A 159 -9.12 4.91 8.18
N ASP A 160 -10.13 5.61 7.66
CA ASP A 160 -11.52 5.34 8.03
C ASP A 160 -11.94 3.92 7.64
N TYR A 161 -12.89 3.35 8.41
CA TYR A 161 -13.30 1.96 8.26
C TYR A 161 -13.88 1.68 6.87
N ASP A 162 -14.66 2.61 6.30
CA ASP A 162 -15.29 2.44 4.99
C ASP A 162 -14.35 2.76 3.81
N LEU A 163 -13.10 3.11 4.09
CA LEU A 163 -12.06 3.47 3.12
C LEU A 163 -12.46 4.59 2.14
N GLN A 164 -13.38 5.48 2.53
CA GLN A 164 -13.92 6.52 1.68
C GLN A 164 -13.03 7.76 1.63
N THR A 165 -12.51 8.18 2.79
CA THR A 165 -11.74 9.43 2.90
C THR A 165 -10.23 9.19 2.89
N GLY A 166 -9.82 7.99 3.29
CA GLY A 166 -8.44 7.62 3.55
C GLY A 166 -7.88 8.13 4.88
N GLY A 167 -8.68 8.83 5.70
CA GLY A 167 -8.33 9.27 7.06
C GLY A 167 -6.93 9.85 7.20
N TYR A 168 -6.18 9.35 8.18
CA TYR A 168 -4.78 9.72 8.43
C TYR A 168 -3.90 9.58 7.18
N ALA A 169 -4.03 8.47 6.44
CA ALA A 169 -3.20 8.19 5.27
C ALA A 169 -3.36 9.23 4.15
N HIS A 170 -4.59 9.70 3.91
CA HIS A 170 -4.84 10.74 2.92
C HIS A 170 -4.24 12.08 3.36
N GLN A 171 -4.47 12.49 4.60
CA GLN A 171 -3.89 13.71 5.16
C GLN A 171 -2.35 13.68 5.12
N PHE A 172 -1.76 12.52 5.43
CA PHE A 172 -0.32 12.31 5.36
C PHE A 172 0.21 12.45 3.94
N GLY A 173 -0.44 11.82 2.96
CA GLY A 173 -0.03 11.93 1.55
C GLY A 173 -0.04 13.37 1.04
N ILE A 174 -1.08 14.14 1.36
CA ILE A 174 -1.14 15.58 1.03
C ILE A 174 -0.05 16.37 1.76
N ALA A 175 0.19 16.10 3.04
CA ALA A 175 1.24 16.77 3.80
C ALA A 175 2.65 16.45 3.28
N LEU A 176 2.87 15.21 2.82
CA LEU A 176 4.13 14.77 2.25
C LEU A 176 4.43 15.43 0.89
N ASP A 177 3.43 15.57 0.04
CA ASP A 177 3.56 16.29 -1.23
C ASP A 177 3.90 17.78 -1.02
N LYS A 178 3.33 18.41 0.01
CA LYS A 178 3.73 19.77 0.43
C LYS A 178 5.21 19.87 0.85
N GLN A 179 5.86 18.78 1.23
CA GLN A 179 7.30 18.72 1.50
C GLN A 179 8.14 18.48 0.22
N GLY A 180 7.49 18.42 -0.94
CA GLY A 180 8.09 18.11 -2.24
C GLY A 180 8.40 16.62 -2.42
N ILE A 181 7.72 15.74 -1.68
CA ILE A 181 7.91 14.29 -1.78
C ILE A 181 6.59 13.66 -2.21
N ARG A 182 6.56 13.14 -3.44
CA ARG A 182 5.38 12.50 -4.00
C ARG A 182 5.54 10.98 -4.02
N ALA A 183 4.67 10.29 -3.30
CA ALA A 183 4.69 8.83 -3.18
C ALA A 183 3.25 8.28 -3.12
N ASP A 184 3.09 7.02 -3.52
CA ASP A 184 1.90 6.24 -3.20
C ASP A 184 1.89 5.92 -1.70
N ILE A 185 0.72 5.99 -1.06
CA ILE A 185 0.58 5.77 0.38
C ILE A 185 -0.23 4.51 0.62
N ALA A 186 0.15 3.68 1.58
CA ALA A 186 -0.67 2.54 1.98
C ALA A 186 -0.83 2.41 3.47
N ALA A 187 -2.07 2.18 3.89
CA ALA A 187 -2.48 2.08 5.28
C ALA A 187 -3.48 0.93 5.46
N ARG A 188 -3.77 0.59 6.72
CA ARG A 188 -4.77 -0.42 7.07
C ARG A 188 -5.86 0.20 7.92
N ARG A 189 -7.08 -0.30 7.73
CA ARG A 189 -8.29 0.15 8.45
C ARG A 189 -8.49 -0.56 9.80
N THR A 190 -7.86 -1.72 9.99
CA THR A 190 -7.99 -2.57 11.17
C THR A 190 -6.69 -2.64 11.97
N GLN A 191 -6.76 -3.30 13.13
CA GLN A 191 -5.58 -3.68 13.89
C GLN A 191 -4.68 -4.60 13.06
N MET A 192 -3.37 -4.49 13.26
CA MET A 192 -2.42 -5.28 12.49
C MET A 192 -1.19 -5.67 13.31
N ALA A 193 -0.53 -6.73 12.87
CA ALA A 193 0.76 -7.17 13.39
C ALA A 193 1.70 -7.58 12.26
N VAL A 194 2.98 -7.79 12.59
CA VAL A 194 3.96 -8.43 11.71
C VAL A 194 4.34 -9.78 12.31
N ASN A 195 3.97 -10.86 11.62
CA ASN A 195 4.24 -12.22 12.10
C ASN A 195 5.70 -12.64 11.88
N GLU A 196 6.05 -13.83 12.37
CA GLU A 196 7.40 -14.41 12.24
C GLU A 196 7.88 -14.60 10.78
N LEU A 197 6.95 -14.65 9.82
CA LEU A 197 7.26 -14.73 8.39
C LEU A 197 7.41 -13.34 7.73
N SER A 198 7.53 -12.29 8.54
CA SER A 198 7.60 -10.89 8.09
C SER A 198 6.41 -10.47 7.23
N HIS A 199 5.25 -11.10 7.47
CA HIS A 199 3.98 -10.79 6.83
C HIS A 199 3.15 -9.88 7.71
N LYS A 200 2.54 -8.86 7.08
CA LYS A 200 1.52 -8.04 7.74
C LYS A 200 0.25 -8.87 7.82
N ILE A 201 -0.28 -9.03 9.02
CA ILE A 201 -1.56 -9.69 9.27
C ILE A 201 -2.53 -8.67 9.88
N THR A 202 -3.80 -8.74 9.50
CA THR A 202 -4.84 -7.81 9.96
C THR A 202 -5.96 -8.56 10.67
N LEU A 203 -6.58 -7.90 11.66
CA LEU A 203 -7.68 -8.45 12.45
C LEU A 203 -8.97 -8.39 11.62
N SER A 204 -9.58 -9.54 11.39
CA SER A 204 -10.89 -9.66 10.74
C SER A 204 -12.03 -9.61 11.76
N ASP A 205 -13.26 -9.48 11.27
CA ASP A 205 -14.48 -9.37 12.08
C ASP A 205 -14.78 -10.65 12.89
N ASP A 206 -14.21 -11.79 12.48
CA ASP A 206 -14.28 -13.07 13.22
C ASP A 206 -13.32 -13.13 14.42
N GLY A 207 -12.50 -12.09 14.64
CA GLY A 207 -11.52 -11.99 15.72
C GLY A 207 -10.18 -12.66 15.44
N PHE A 208 -9.94 -13.19 14.23
CA PHE A 208 -8.68 -13.82 13.85
C PHE A 208 -7.80 -12.90 12.98
N LEU A 209 -6.49 -13.14 13.02
CA LEU A 209 -5.51 -12.42 12.22
C LEU A 209 -5.19 -13.17 10.93
N TYR A 210 -5.41 -12.53 9.78
CA TYR A 210 -5.14 -13.13 8.47
C TYR A 210 -4.08 -12.37 7.69
N HIS A 211 -3.31 -13.12 6.90
CA HIS A 211 -2.41 -12.54 5.89
C HIS A 211 -3.19 -12.29 4.59
N LYS A 212 -3.01 -11.09 4.00
CA LYS A 212 -3.62 -10.67 2.71
C LYS A 212 -5.15 -10.55 2.71
N ILE A 213 -5.74 -9.91 3.71
CA ILE A 213 -7.08 -9.32 3.51
C ILE A 213 -6.87 -8.02 2.72
N SER A 214 -7.13 -8.06 1.40
CA SER A 214 -6.96 -6.88 0.55
C SER A 214 -7.92 -5.75 0.91
N GLU A 215 -9.10 -6.10 1.41
CA GLU A 215 -10.15 -5.16 1.83
C GLU A 215 -9.74 -4.31 3.04
N ASP A 216 -8.80 -4.80 3.87
CA ASP A 216 -8.31 -4.03 5.02
C ASP A 216 -7.25 -3.01 4.62
N LYS A 217 -6.75 -3.06 3.39
CA LYS A 217 -5.64 -2.24 2.93
C LYS A 217 -6.11 -1.20 1.91
N LEU A 218 -5.99 0.06 2.29
CA LEU A 218 -6.09 1.17 1.36
C LEU A 218 -4.72 1.45 0.74
N VAL A 219 -4.71 1.71 -0.57
CA VAL A 219 -3.57 2.31 -1.26
C VAL A 219 -4.08 3.58 -1.90
N LEU A 220 -3.44 4.71 -1.63
CA LEU A 220 -3.67 5.99 -2.27
C LEU A 220 -2.57 6.25 -3.30
N THR A 221 -2.97 6.75 -4.46
CA THR A 221 -2.12 7.03 -5.62
C THR A 221 -2.46 8.42 -6.15
N TRP A 222 -1.48 9.08 -6.76
CA TRP A 222 -1.73 10.35 -7.43
C TRP A 222 -2.30 10.13 -8.83
N ASN A 223 -3.38 10.82 -9.15
CA ASN A 223 -3.95 10.83 -10.50
C ASN A 223 -3.26 11.86 -11.41
N ILE A 224 -3.60 11.86 -12.70
CA ILE A 224 -3.01 12.78 -13.69
C ILE A 224 -3.38 14.25 -13.44
N GLN A 225 -4.49 14.49 -12.73
CA GLN A 225 -4.94 15.82 -12.28
C GLN A 225 -4.20 16.29 -11.02
N GLY A 226 -3.29 15.46 -10.49
CA GLY A 226 -2.49 15.78 -9.34
C GLY A 226 -3.20 15.58 -8.00
N GLN A 227 -4.35 14.92 -7.95
CA GLN A 227 -5.12 14.63 -6.75
C GLN A 227 -4.75 13.25 -6.19
N LEU A 228 -4.83 13.10 -4.86
CA LEU A 228 -4.59 11.83 -4.17
C LEU A 228 -5.90 11.05 -4.07
N VAL A 229 -5.98 9.88 -4.68
CA VAL A 229 -7.21 9.07 -4.78
C VAL A 229 -6.90 7.60 -4.44
N SER A 230 -7.92 6.79 -4.16
CA SER A 230 -7.71 5.35 -3.97
C SER A 230 -7.13 4.69 -5.23
N ALA A 231 -6.23 3.73 -5.10
CA ALA A 231 -5.75 2.92 -6.22
C ALA A 231 -6.81 1.91 -6.70
N SER A 232 -7.81 1.61 -5.86
CA SER A 232 -9.01 0.87 -6.28
C SER A 232 -10.04 1.76 -6.96
N ASP A 233 -9.82 3.08 -6.98
CA ASP A 233 -10.67 4.03 -7.67
C ASP A 233 -10.83 3.61 -9.13
N LEU A 234 -12.09 3.53 -9.58
CA LEU A 234 -12.39 3.06 -10.92
C LEU A 234 -11.73 3.98 -11.95
N ALA A 235 -11.72 5.30 -11.76
CA ALA A 235 -11.11 6.24 -12.69
C ALA A 235 -9.65 5.91 -12.91
N MET A 236 -8.92 5.68 -11.81
CA MET A 236 -7.51 5.36 -11.87
C MET A 236 -7.24 4.04 -12.55
N ARG A 237 -8.05 3.01 -12.28
CA ARG A 237 -7.91 1.71 -12.95
C ARG A 237 -8.19 1.83 -14.45
N LEU A 238 -9.24 2.57 -14.84
CA LEU A 238 -9.59 2.83 -16.23
C LEU A 238 -8.47 3.63 -16.95
N VAL A 239 -7.97 4.71 -16.34
CA VAL A 239 -6.88 5.52 -16.92
C VAL A 239 -5.61 4.71 -17.10
N ARG A 240 -5.21 3.89 -16.12
CA ARG A 240 -4.04 3.01 -16.24
C ARG A 240 -4.20 2.01 -17.39
N ALA A 241 -5.39 1.41 -17.51
CA ALA A 241 -5.68 0.50 -18.61
C ALA A 241 -5.62 1.22 -19.97
N ILE A 242 -6.23 2.42 -20.10
CA ILE A 242 -6.16 3.24 -21.32
C ILE A 242 -4.71 3.53 -21.69
N THR A 243 -3.91 4.04 -20.76
CA THR A 243 -2.50 4.35 -21.00
C THR A 243 -1.72 3.12 -21.47
N LEU A 244 -1.89 1.96 -20.80
CA LEU A 244 -1.18 0.74 -21.19
C LEU A 244 -1.61 0.23 -22.56
N VAL A 245 -2.90 0.31 -22.90
CA VAL A 245 -3.39 -0.07 -24.24
C VAL A 245 -2.90 0.90 -25.31
N ASP A 246 -2.85 2.21 -25.03
CA ASP A 246 -2.30 3.23 -25.94
C ASP A 246 -0.80 3.01 -26.20
N GLN A 247 -0.03 2.64 -25.17
CA GLN A 247 1.39 2.31 -25.30
C GLN A 247 1.64 1.00 -26.07
N LEU A 248 0.76 0.00 -25.88
CA LEU A 248 0.82 -1.25 -26.64
C LEU A 248 0.47 -1.01 -28.12
N SER A 249 -0.60 -0.26 -28.39
CA SER A 249 -1.09 0.00 -29.74
C SER A 249 -0.12 0.87 -30.56
N SER A 250 0.54 1.83 -29.91
CA SER A 250 1.57 2.67 -30.54
C SER A 250 2.92 1.97 -30.73
N GLY A 251 3.11 0.81 -30.07
CA GLY A 251 4.38 0.09 -30.05
C GLY A 251 5.44 0.68 -29.12
N GLU A 252 5.09 1.69 -28.30
CA GLU A 252 5.97 2.27 -27.28
C GLU A 252 6.44 1.21 -26.27
N VAL A 253 5.56 0.27 -25.92
CA VAL A 253 5.86 -0.86 -25.03
C VAL A 253 5.45 -2.17 -25.68
N LYS A 254 6.28 -3.20 -25.52
CA LYS A 254 5.94 -4.58 -25.88
C LYS A 254 5.21 -5.27 -24.73
N TYR A 255 4.25 -6.13 -25.04
CA TYR A 255 3.56 -6.95 -24.03
C TYR A 255 4.54 -7.74 -23.14
N SER A 256 5.61 -8.28 -23.72
CA SER A 256 6.64 -9.03 -22.99
C SER A 256 7.45 -8.19 -21.99
N ALA A 257 7.45 -6.85 -22.16
CA ALA A 257 8.16 -5.92 -21.30
C ALA A 257 7.31 -5.45 -20.11
N LEU A 258 6.02 -5.80 -20.06
CA LEU A 258 5.14 -5.41 -18.96
C LEU A 258 5.56 -6.08 -17.65
N ASP A 259 5.47 -5.35 -16.55
CA ASP A 259 5.68 -5.90 -15.20
C ASP A 259 4.41 -6.60 -14.66
N VAL A 260 4.52 -7.18 -13.46
CA VAL A 260 3.42 -7.90 -12.81
C VAL A 260 2.24 -6.96 -12.49
N GLN A 261 2.50 -5.71 -12.15
CA GLN A 261 1.45 -4.74 -11.82
C GLN A 261 0.72 -4.28 -13.08
N GLN A 262 1.45 -3.95 -14.15
CA GLN A 262 0.86 -3.56 -15.43
C GLN A 262 -0.04 -4.65 -16.00
N ARG A 263 0.36 -5.93 -15.88
CA ARG A 263 -0.51 -7.06 -16.26
C ARG A 263 -1.78 -7.17 -15.41
N ARG A 264 -1.72 -6.83 -14.12
CA ARG A 264 -2.91 -6.79 -13.25
C ARG A 264 -3.83 -5.62 -13.59
N ASP A 265 -3.26 -4.46 -13.86
CA ASP A 265 -4.02 -3.29 -14.29
C ASP A 265 -4.75 -3.57 -15.62
N LEU A 266 -4.11 -4.28 -16.55
CA LEU A 266 -4.77 -4.78 -17.76
C LEU A 266 -5.82 -5.86 -17.46
N ALA A 267 -5.58 -6.76 -16.51
CA ALA A 267 -6.55 -7.80 -16.15
C ALA A 267 -7.86 -7.21 -15.61
N ASP A 268 -7.81 -6.04 -14.98
CA ASP A 268 -9.01 -5.32 -14.55
C ASP A 268 -9.95 -4.98 -15.73
N SER A 269 -9.39 -4.65 -16.90
CA SER A 269 -10.13 -4.31 -18.12
C SER A 269 -10.30 -5.47 -19.10
N PHE A 270 -9.46 -6.51 -18.99
CA PHE A 270 -9.39 -7.66 -19.88
C PHE A 270 -9.17 -8.94 -19.07
N HIS A 271 -10.22 -9.60 -18.63
CA HIS A 271 -10.08 -10.90 -17.94
C HIS A 271 -11.08 -11.94 -18.41
N ARG A 272 -10.65 -13.19 -18.26
CA ARG A 272 -11.46 -14.39 -18.32
C ARG A 272 -12.08 -14.68 -16.95
N ALA A 273 -12.76 -15.81 -16.81
CA ALA A 273 -13.18 -16.32 -15.50
C ALA A 273 -11.98 -16.35 -14.52
N GLU A 274 -12.25 -16.12 -13.23
CA GLU A 274 -11.25 -16.10 -12.14
C GLU A 274 -10.27 -14.90 -12.17
N GLY A 275 -10.53 -13.88 -13.00
CA GLY A 275 -9.74 -12.64 -13.02
C GLY A 275 -8.38 -12.75 -13.73
N ILE A 276 -8.16 -13.83 -14.48
CA ILE A 276 -6.94 -14.05 -15.25
C ILE A 276 -6.97 -13.17 -16.51
N LEU A 277 -5.87 -12.45 -16.76
CA LEU A 277 -5.71 -11.59 -17.94
C LEU A 277 -6.06 -12.34 -19.24
N ASP A 278 -6.99 -11.78 -20.00
CA ASP A 278 -7.36 -12.23 -21.34
C ASP A 278 -6.43 -11.59 -22.37
N VAL A 279 -5.31 -12.26 -22.65
CA VAL A 279 -4.28 -11.75 -23.57
C VAL A 279 -4.81 -11.65 -25.00
N GLU A 280 -5.62 -12.61 -25.44
CA GLU A 280 -6.19 -12.62 -26.79
C GLU A 280 -7.09 -11.41 -26.99
N LYS A 281 -8.02 -11.16 -26.06
CA LYS A 281 -8.89 -9.99 -26.09
C LYS A 281 -8.12 -8.68 -26.00
N LEU A 282 -7.07 -8.63 -25.17
CA LEU A 282 -6.19 -7.46 -25.07
C LEU A 282 -5.52 -7.16 -26.41
N ILE A 283 -4.88 -8.15 -27.03
CA ILE A 283 -4.17 -7.98 -28.31
C ILE A 283 -5.14 -7.59 -29.41
N LEU A 284 -6.30 -8.25 -29.50
CA LEU A 284 -7.37 -7.88 -30.43
C LEU A 284 -7.78 -6.42 -30.22
N THR A 285 -7.99 -5.99 -28.98
CA THR A 285 -8.39 -4.61 -28.67
C THR A 285 -7.30 -3.60 -28.98
N ALA A 286 -6.04 -3.91 -28.69
CA ALA A 286 -4.93 -2.97 -28.87
C ALA A 286 -4.54 -2.77 -30.34
N PHE A 287 -4.64 -3.80 -31.18
CA PHE A 287 -4.08 -3.78 -32.53
C PHE A 287 -5.12 -3.75 -33.65
N GLU A 288 -6.40 -4.02 -33.38
CA GLU A 288 -7.47 -3.84 -34.36
C GLU A 288 -8.18 -2.50 -34.17
N HIS A 289 -8.09 -1.63 -35.18
CA HIS A 289 -8.56 -0.24 -35.10
C HIS A 289 -10.01 -0.11 -34.59
N ARG A 290 -10.92 -0.96 -35.08
CA ARG A 290 -12.34 -0.93 -34.69
C ARG A 290 -12.54 -1.26 -33.21
N TYR A 291 -11.85 -2.29 -32.71
CA TYR A 291 -11.96 -2.72 -31.32
C TYR A 291 -11.29 -1.71 -30.38
N TYR A 292 -10.15 -1.17 -30.78
CA TYR A 292 -9.46 -0.09 -30.06
C TYR A 292 -10.37 1.13 -29.89
N GLN A 293 -10.94 1.64 -30.98
CA GLN A 293 -11.80 2.83 -30.95
C GLN A 293 -13.06 2.60 -30.12
N ALA A 294 -13.74 1.46 -30.31
CA ALA A 294 -14.92 1.12 -29.54
C ALA A 294 -14.62 1.01 -28.04
N TRP A 295 -13.57 0.27 -27.68
CA TRP A 295 -13.16 0.14 -26.29
C TRP A 295 -12.77 1.47 -25.67
N ARG A 296 -11.98 2.29 -26.38
CA ARG A 296 -11.55 3.60 -25.89
C ARG A 296 -12.73 4.53 -25.64
N ASN A 297 -13.73 4.52 -26.51
CA ASN A 297 -14.97 5.29 -26.33
C ASN A 297 -15.75 4.83 -25.09
N ASP A 298 -15.95 3.52 -24.92
CA ASP A 298 -16.62 2.96 -23.74
C ASP A 298 -15.90 3.39 -22.44
N MET A 299 -14.57 3.34 -22.44
CA MET A 299 -13.76 3.69 -21.26
C MET A 299 -13.84 5.20 -20.94
N HIS A 300 -13.85 6.07 -21.95
CA HIS A 300 -14.07 7.52 -21.75
C HIS A 300 -15.48 7.81 -21.23
N GLN A 301 -16.50 7.11 -21.73
CA GLN A 301 -17.86 7.23 -21.20
C GLN A 301 -17.91 6.82 -19.73
N LEU A 302 -17.29 5.70 -19.36
CA LEU A 302 -17.20 5.28 -17.95
C LEU A 302 -16.52 6.33 -17.06
N LEU A 303 -15.46 6.97 -17.55
CA LEU A 303 -14.78 8.05 -16.81
C LEU A 303 -15.71 9.24 -16.53
N GLN A 304 -16.69 9.51 -17.39
CA GLN A 304 -17.71 10.54 -17.16
C GLN A 304 -18.83 10.08 -16.22
N LEU A 305 -19.13 8.77 -16.18
CA LEU A 305 -20.27 8.23 -15.44
C LEU A 305 -19.93 7.82 -14.00
N GLN A 306 -18.67 7.53 -13.69
CA GLN A 306 -18.26 6.94 -12.42
C GLN A 306 -18.65 7.74 -11.16
N ASP A 307 -18.71 9.07 -11.24
CA ASP A 307 -19.11 9.92 -10.11
C ASP A 307 -20.61 9.81 -9.82
N SER A 308 -21.40 9.47 -10.84
CA SER A 308 -22.86 9.35 -10.78
C SER A 308 -23.33 7.96 -10.31
N TYR A 309 -22.46 6.95 -10.31
CA TYR A 309 -22.84 5.56 -10.02
C TYR A 309 -21.88 4.89 -9.03
N ALA A 310 -22.16 5.06 -7.73
CA ALA A 310 -21.37 4.47 -6.65
C ALA A 310 -21.19 2.94 -6.76
N GLN A 311 -22.16 2.23 -7.33
CA GLN A 311 -22.08 0.77 -7.58
C GLN A 311 -20.95 0.34 -8.51
N LEU A 312 -20.43 1.23 -9.37
CA LEU A 312 -19.34 0.89 -10.29
C LEU A 312 -17.98 0.84 -9.57
N ARG A 313 -17.83 1.51 -8.42
CA ARG A 313 -16.53 1.67 -7.74
C ARG A 313 -15.90 0.34 -7.32
N GLY A 314 -16.73 -0.64 -6.94
CA GLY A 314 -16.29 -1.99 -6.55
C GLY A 314 -16.12 -2.96 -7.72
N MET A 315 -16.52 -2.57 -8.93
CA MET A 315 -16.44 -3.43 -10.11
C MET A 315 -15.08 -3.32 -10.79
N THR A 316 -14.64 -4.40 -11.43
CA THR A 316 -13.53 -4.33 -12.41
C THR A 316 -13.91 -3.39 -13.56
N GLY A 317 -12.92 -2.81 -14.25
CA GLY A 317 -13.16 -1.97 -15.42
C GLY A 317 -13.95 -2.70 -16.51
N GLN A 318 -13.68 -3.99 -16.73
CA GLN A 318 -14.44 -4.82 -17.66
C GLN A 318 -15.91 -4.97 -17.24
N THR A 319 -16.18 -5.26 -15.96
CA THR A 319 -17.54 -5.42 -15.44
C THR A 319 -18.28 -4.09 -15.47
N ALA A 320 -17.65 -3.00 -15.02
CA ALA A 320 -18.23 -1.66 -15.08
C ALA A 320 -18.65 -1.29 -16.52
N ARG A 321 -17.81 -1.63 -17.50
CA ARG A 321 -18.11 -1.44 -18.93
C ARG A 321 -19.32 -2.24 -19.40
N GLN A 322 -19.38 -3.52 -19.04
CA GLN A 322 -20.52 -4.38 -19.38
C GLN A 322 -21.83 -3.82 -18.81
N TYR A 323 -21.80 -3.35 -17.56
CA TYR A 323 -22.96 -2.72 -16.91
C TYR A 323 -23.34 -1.39 -17.58
N SER A 324 -22.38 -0.54 -17.91
CA SER A 324 -22.63 0.73 -18.62
C SER A 324 -23.26 0.50 -19.98
N ASN A 325 -22.74 -0.45 -20.76
CA ASN A 325 -23.26 -0.78 -22.08
C ASN A 325 -24.68 -1.35 -21.99
N TYR A 326 -24.97 -2.14 -20.95
CA TYR A 326 -26.33 -2.61 -20.67
C TYR A 326 -27.29 -1.46 -20.36
N TRP A 327 -26.91 -0.49 -19.53
CA TRP A 327 -27.76 0.68 -19.24
C TRP A 327 -28.02 1.53 -20.48
N SER A 328 -27.00 1.79 -21.29
CA SER A 328 -27.17 2.52 -22.56
C SER A 328 -28.13 1.79 -23.50
N ALA A 329 -28.05 0.46 -23.57
CA ALA A 329 -28.99 -0.36 -24.35
C ALA A 329 -30.44 -0.28 -23.80
N CYS A 330 -30.62 -0.34 -22.47
CA CYS A 330 -31.94 -0.23 -21.85
C CYS A 330 -32.57 1.18 -22.01
N GLN A 331 -31.77 2.25 -21.96
CA GLN A 331 -32.25 3.61 -22.17
C GLN A 331 -32.63 3.90 -23.63
N SER A 332 -31.98 3.21 -24.58
CA SER A 332 -32.27 3.30 -26.02
C SER A 332 -33.57 2.62 -26.44
N ILE A 333 -34.21 1.85 -25.55
CA ILE A 333 -35.46 1.11 -25.81
C ILE A 333 -36.70 1.91 -25.38
N VAL A 334 -36.53 3.05 -24.69
CA VAL A 334 -37.63 3.88 -24.13
C VAL A 334 -37.87 5.17 -24.94
N LEU A 335 -37.26 5.32 -26.12
CA LEU A 335 -37.51 6.40 -27.09
C LEU A 335 -38.05 5.83 -28.40
#